data_AF-A0A967L2S5-F1
#
_entry.id   AF-A0A967L2S5-F1
#
_cell.length_a   1.000
_cell.length_b   1.000
_cell.length_c   1.000
_cell.angle_alpha   90.00
_cell.angle_beta   90.00
_cell.angle_gamma   90.00
#
_symmetry.space_group_name_H-M   'P 1'
#
loop_
_entity.id
_entity.type
_entity.pdbx_description
1 polymer ?
#
loop_
_entity_poly.entity_id
_entity_poly.type
_entity_poly.pdbx_seq_one_letter_code
_entity_poly.pdbx_strand_id
1 'polypeptide(L)'
;IICLAPRTAFRLNVPAVVLSIVAVLVLLAILRQLIAVGLRVWFGDRRDAQGDLISLNNELFKQRNLATSLFSTVLYVILVAGLVELDVFGSREEWLHQLWNMLGIWLLGAVLVVLHSFFYLEYGTRNHILHECFHDNNPAAPFSLLGLVAGVLPLNHHLLITFGPGQHMFNSPGLWGFLAMIVFFVLIARGIFQVVLYATLRINLRHELVIADNVAWGILDGGLIFSLFLILMALMV
;
A
#
# COMPACT_ATOMS: atom_id res chain seq x y z
N ILE A 1 -6.89 17.27 4.24
CA ILE A 1 -5.57 17.58 3.64
C ILE A 1 -5.65 18.69 2.54
N ILE A 2 -6.83 19.24 2.22
CA ILE A 2 -6.97 20.39 1.29
C ILE A 2 -6.85 21.78 1.98
N CYS A 3 -6.75 21.86 3.31
CA CYS A 3 -6.90 23.13 4.04
C CYS A 3 -5.60 23.84 4.51
N LEU A 4 -4.40 23.43 4.13
CA LEU A 4 -3.16 24.07 4.63
C LEU A 4 -2.21 24.62 3.55
N ALA A 5 -2.61 24.66 2.28
CA ALA A 5 -1.83 25.39 1.27
C ALA A 5 -2.19 26.89 1.31
N PRO A 6 -1.22 27.81 1.44
CA PRO A 6 -1.48 29.24 1.35
C PRO A 6 -2.12 29.57 -0.01
N ARG A 7 -3.26 30.27 0.02
CA ARG A 7 -4.13 30.60 -1.12
C ARG A 7 -3.48 31.42 -2.25
N THR A 8 -2.18 31.71 -2.18
CA THR A 8 -1.46 32.60 -3.10
C THR A 8 -0.54 31.89 -4.11
N ALA A 9 -0.44 30.56 -4.10
CA ALA A 9 0.45 29.81 -5.01
C ALA A 9 -0.24 28.80 -5.94
N PHE A 10 -1.57 28.86 -6.12
CA PHE A 10 -2.27 28.05 -7.13
C PHE A 10 -2.13 28.65 -8.54
N ARG A 11 -0.90 28.79 -9.05
CA ARG A 11 -0.68 28.71 -10.49
C ARG A 11 -0.54 27.24 -10.83
N LEU A 12 -1.69 26.58 -11.01
CA LEU A 12 -1.77 25.23 -11.56
C LEU A 12 -1.04 25.25 -12.91
N ASN A 13 0.19 24.74 -12.94
CA ASN A 13 0.94 24.57 -14.18
C ASN A 13 0.27 23.42 -14.93
N VAL A 14 -0.82 23.73 -15.65
CA VAL A 14 -1.68 22.75 -16.33
C VAL A 14 -0.86 21.77 -17.19
N PRO A 15 0.16 22.22 -17.97
CA PRO A 15 1.06 21.31 -18.68
C PRO A 15 1.79 20.30 -17.77
N ALA A 16 2.29 20.76 -16.61
CA ALA A 16 2.97 19.89 -15.65
C ALA A 16 2.03 18.83 -15.08
N VAL A 17 0.80 19.23 -14.71
CA VAL A 17 -0.20 18.30 -14.19
C VAL A 17 -0.59 17.26 -15.26
N VAL A 18 -0.80 17.69 -16.50
CA VAL A 18 -1.09 16.77 -17.61
C VAL A 18 0.07 15.81 -17.85
N LEU A 19 1.32 16.29 -17.86
CA LEU A 19 2.51 15.45 -18.03
C LEU A 19 2.63 14.42 -16.89
N SER A 20 2.41 14.84 -15.64
CA SER A 20 2.43 13.93 -14.49
C SER A 20 1.32 12.88 -14.58
N ILE A 21 0.10 13.25 -15.01
CA ILE A 21 -0.99 12.27 -15.24
C ILE A 21 -0.59 11.26 -16.31
N VAL A 22 -0.03 11.71 -17.45
CA VAL A 22 0.41 10.81 -18.53
C VAL A 22 1.54 9.90 -18.05
N ALA A 23 2.53 10.44 -17.33
CA ALA A 23 3.64 9.66 -16.77
C ALA A 23 3.15 8.61 -15.77
N VAL A 24 2.21 8.98 -14.89
CA VAL A 24 1.53 8.04 -13.98
C VAL A 24 0.89 6.94 -14.82
N LEU A 25 0.03 7.26 -15.79
CA LEU A 25 -0.67 6.25 -16.61
C LEU A 25 0.27 5.29 -17.33
N VAL A 26 1.39 5.78 -17.86
CA VAL A 26 2.42 4.93 -18.50
C VAL A 26 3.09 4.01 -17.48
N LEU A 27 3.51 4.54 -16.33
CA LEU A 27 4.08 3.72 -15.25
C LEU A 27 3.09 2.69 -14.71
N LEU A 28 1.81 3.05 -14.63
CA LEU A 28 0.74 2.12 -14.27
C LEU A 28 0.62 0.98 -15.28
N ALA A 29 0.69 1.28 -16.58
CA ALA A 29 0.66 0.27 -17.63
C ALA A 29 1.87 -0.68 -17.56
N ILE A 30 3.08 -0.13 -17.32
CA ILE A 30 4.30 -0.91 -17.16
C ILE A 30 4.22 -1.80 -15.92
N LEU A 31 3.84 -1.25 -14.76
CA LEU A 31 3.70 -2.03 -13.53
C LEU A 31 2.69 -3.15 -13.70
N ARG A 32 1.54 -2.87 -14.33
CA ARG A 32 0.52 -3.88 -14.61
C ARG A 32 1.07 -5.03 -15.45
N GLN A 33 1.89 -4.73 -16.47
CA GLN A 33 2.56 -5.75 -17.28
C GLN A 33 3.58 -6.54 -16.45
N LEU A 34 4.41 -5.86 -15.65
CA LEU A 34 5.40 -6.51 -14.78
C LEU A 34 4.73 -7.47 -13.79
N ILE A 35 3.63 -7.07 -13.16
CA ILE A 35 2.87 -7.93 -12.25
C ILE A 35 2.25 -9.10 -13.01
N ALA A 36 1.64 -8.85 -14.18
CA ALA A 36 1.09 -9.94 -14.99
C ALA A 36 2.16 -10.97 -15.41
N VAL A 37 3.37 -10.51 -15.73
CA VAL A 37 4.52 -11.38 -16.02
C VAL A 37 4.98 -12.10 -14.75
N GLY A 38 5.11 -11.40 -13.62
CA GLY A 38 5.50 -11.98 -12.33
C GLY A 38 4.53 -13.05 -11.85
N LEU A 39 3.22 -12.82 -11.99
CA LEU A 39 2.18 -13.80 -11.71
C LEU A 39 2.30 -15.03 -12.60
N ARG A 40 2.56 -14.88 -13.90
CA ARG A 40 2.82 -16.02 -14.80
C ARG A 40 4.04 -16.83 -14.38
N VAL A 41 5.11 -16.17 -13.96
CA VAL A 41 6.32 -16.85 -13.49
C VAL A 41 6.07 -17.60 -12.18
N TRP A 42 5.30 -17.00 -11.26
CA TRP A 42 5.05 -17.55 -9.93
C TRP A 42 3.99 -18.67 -9.95
N PHE A 43 2.88 -18.46 -10.65
CA PHE A 43 1.77 -19.41 -10.71
C PHE A 43 1.89 -20.39 -11.89
N GLY A 44 2.75 -20.12 -12.88
CA GLY A 44 2.90 -20.98 -14.05
C GLY A 44 1.59 -21.17 -14.81
N ASP A 45 1.28 -22.42 -15.15
CA ASP A 45 0.00 -22.84 -15.76
C ASP A 45 -1.06 -23.24 -14.72
N ARG A 46 -0.91 -22.85 -13.44
CA ARG A 46 -1.94 -23.12 -12.44
C ARG A 46 -3.24 -22.45 -12.86
N ARG A 47 -4.29 -23.25 -12.83
CA ARG A 47 -5.65 -22.82 -13.11
C ARG A 47 -6.30 -22.39 -11.79
N ASP A 48 -7.06 -21.32 -11.86
CA ASP A 48 -7.83 -20.81 -10.72
C ASP A 48 -8.98 -21.76 -10.34
N ALA A 49 -9.77 -21.38 -9.34
CA ALA A 49 -10.94 -22.13 -8.87
C ALA A 49 -12.01 -22.38 -9.98
N GLN A 50 -11.96 -21.65 -11.10
CA GLN A 50 -12.87 -21.78 -12.24
C GLN A 50 -12.25 -22.50 -13.45
N GLY A 51 -10.99 -22.93 -13.36
CA GLY A 51 -10.28 -23.66 -14.41
C GLY A 51 -9.59 -22.78 -15.45
N ASP A 52 -9.51 -21.46 -15.23
CA ASP A 52 -8.86 -20.50 -16.11
C ASP A 52 -7.42 -20.20 -15.70
N LEU A 53 -6.56 -19.85 -16.66
CA LEU A 53 -5.18 -19.44 -16.38
C LEU A 53 -5.16 -18.13 -15.57
N ILE A 54 -4.51 -18.18 -14.41
CA ILE A 54 -4.29 -17.05 -13.51
C ILE A 54 -3.54 -15.96 -14.26
N SER A 55 -4.26 -14.89 -14.59
CA SER A 55 -3.67 -13.69 -15.18
C SER A 55 -4.49 -12.47 -14.80
N LEU A 56 -3.79 -11.37 -14.54
CA LEU A 56 -4.38 -10.13 -14.05
C LEU A 56 -5.50 -9.60 -14.96
N ASN A 57 -5.42 -9.84 -16.28
CA ASN A 57 -6.47 -9.44 -17.23
C ASN A 57 -7.68 -10.39 -17.24
N ASN A 58 -7.49 -11.71 -17.11
CA ASN A 58 -8.62 -12.63 -17.00
C ASN A 58 -9.39 -12.37 -15.70
N GLU A 59 -8.68 -12.18 -14.60
CA GLU A 59 -9.33 -11.98 -13.30
C GLU A 59 -10.11 -10.67 -13.21
N LEU A 60 -9.53 -9.56 -13.71
CA LEU A 60 -10.23 -8.27 -13.71
C LEU A 60 -11.40 -8.23 -14.71
N PHE A 61 -11.23 -8.75 -15.93
CA PHE A 61 -12.20 -8.53 -17.00
C PHE A 61 -13.17 -9.70 -17.26
N LYS A 62 -12.75 -10.95 -17.04
CA LYS A 62 -13.65 -12.11 -17.18
C LYS A 62 -14.30 -12.49 -15.86
N GLN A 63 -13.54 -12.52 -14.78
CA GLN A 63 -14.01 -13.11 -13.52
C GLN A 63 -14.58 -12.10 -12.52
N ARG A 64 -14.52 -10.79 -12.84
CA ARG A 64 -14.98 -9.69 -11.95
C ARG A 64 -14.40 -9.83 -10.54
N ASN A 65 -13.13 -10.23 -10.45
CA ASN A 65 -12.44 -10.46 -9.19
C ASN A 65 -12.23 -9.11 -8.47
N LEU A 66 -13.01 -8.89 -7.42
CA LEU A 66 -13.01 -7.65 -6.64
C LEU A 66 -11.72 -7.53 -5.81
N ALA A 67 -11.17 -8.65 -5.34
CA ALA A 67 -9.92 -8.68 -4.59
C ALA A 67 -8.74 -8.21 -5.46
N THR A 68 -8.64 -8.69 -6.71
CA THR A 68 -7.61 -8.28 -7.67
C THR A 68 -7.72 -6.80 -8.07
N SER A 69 -8.94 -6.27 -8.16
CA SER A 69 -9.15 -4.83 -8.37
C SER A 69 -8.69 -4.00 -7.17
N LEU A 70 -9.00 -4.41 -5.95
CA LEU A 70 -8.57 -3.71 -4.73
C LEU A 70 -7.06 -3.78 -4.55
N PHE A 71 -6.45 -4.94 -4.79
CA PHE A 71 -5.01 -5.09 -4.76
C PHE A 71 -4.32 -4.18 -5.78
N SER A 72 -4.89 -4.05 -6.99
CA SER A 72 -4.43 -3.08 -7.98
C SER A 72 -4.51 -1.64 -7.48
N THR A 73 -5.58 -1.28 -6.76
CA THR A 73 -5.70 0.04 -6.12
C THR A 73 -4.59 0.29 -5.10
N VAL A 74 -4.25 -0.69 -4.27
CA VAL A 74 -3.13 -0.56 -3.32
C VAL A 74 -1.83 -0.24 -4.05
N LEU A 75 -1.53 -0.97 -5.11
CA LEU A 75 -0.33 -0.76 -5.92
C LEU A 75 -0.32 0.61 -6.59
N TYR A 76 -1.48 1.07 -7.05
CA TYR A 76 -1.64 2.42 -7.59
C TYR A 76 -1.36 3.49 -6.56
N VAL A 77 -1.84 3.33 -5.33
CA VAL A 77 -1.56 4.28 -4.24
C VAL A 77 -0.06 4.34 -3.95
N ILE A 78 0.65 3.20 -3.91
CA ILE A 78 2.11 3.16 -3.72
C ILE A 78 2.84 3.89 -4.85
N LEU A 79 2.46 3.64 -6.10
CA LEU A 79 3.11 4.27 -7.25
C LEU A 79 2.89 5.77 -7.27
N VAL A 80 1.65 6.21 -7.11
CA VAL A 80 1.29 7.63 -7.10
C VAL A 80 2.00 8.33 -5.94
N ALA A 81 2.06 7.74 -4.75
CA ALA A 81 2.80 8.32 -3.63
C ALA A 81 4.28 8.54 -3.95
N GLY A 82 4.95 7.57 -4.59
CA GLY A 82 6.34 7.75 -5.01
C GLY A 82 6.49 8.86 -6.05
N LEU A 83 5.56 8.96 -7.00
CA LEU A 83 5.58 10.01 -8.03
C LEU A 83 5.29 11.41 -7.48
N VAL A 84 4.54 11.52 -6.39
CA VAL A 84 4.33 12.79 -5.70
C VAL A 84 5.63 13.32 -5.10
N GLU A 85 6.53 12.44 -4.64
CA GLU A 85 7.86 12.86 -4.15
C GLU A 85 8.85 13.21 -5.26
N LEU A 86 8.58 12.75 -6.48
CA LEU A 86 9.31 13.15 -7.66
C LEU A 86 8.81 14.54 -8.09
N ASP A 87 9.22 15.59 -7.40
CA ASP A 87 8.92 16.97 -7.79
C ASP A 87 9.71 17.37 -9.06
N VAL A 88 9.25 16.88 -10.22
CA VAL A 88 9.89 17.04 -11.54
C VAL A 88 10.15 18.51 -11.91
N PHE A 89 9.52 19.47 -11.22
CA PHE A 89 9.62 20.91 -11.52
C PHE A 89 10.30 21.72 -10.40
N GLY A 90 10.61 21.11 -9.25
CA GLY A 90 11.44 21.68 -8.20
C GLY A 90 12.91 21.73 -8.62
N SER A 91 13.63 22.76 -8.16
CA SER A 91 15.08 23.01 -8.33
C SER A 91 15.88 21.90 -9.03
N ARG A 92 16.39 22.19 -10.24
CA ARG A 92 17.24 21.31 -11.08
C ARG A 92 18.43 20.67 -10.35
N GLU A 93 18.81 21.17 -9.18
CA GLU A 93 19.96 20.71 -8.39
C GLU A 93 19.64 19.55 -7.44
N GLU A 94 18.36 19.23 -7.17
CA GLU A 94 17.97 18.20 -6.17
C GLU A 94 17.24 16.98 -6.77
N TRP A 95 17.13 16.89 -8.09
CA TRP A 95 16.38 15.84 -8.79
C TRP A 95 16.83 14.41 -8.43
N LEU A 96 18.13 14.20 -8.15
CA LEU A 96 18.66 12.90 -7.73
C LEU A 96 18.12 12.49 -6.35
N HIS A 97 18.03 13.40 -5.40
CA HIS A 97 17.51 13.11 -4.06
C HIS A 97 16.01 12.79 -4.10
N GLN A 98 15.26 13.50 -4.93
CA GLN A 98 13.84 13.23 -5.16
C GLN A 98 13.62 11.87 -5.84
N LEU A 99 14.47 11.51 -6.81
CA LEU A 99 14.46 10.17 -7.41
C LEU A 99 14.71 9.08 -6.34
N TRP A 100 15.67 9.30 -5.44
CA TRP A 100 15.92 8.40 -4.31
C TRP A 100 14.74 8.32 -3.34
N ASN A 101 14.02 9.41 -3.09
CA ASN A 101 12.79 9.38 -2.28
C ASN A 101 11.67 8.60 -2.97
N MET A 102 11.45 8.79 -4.27
CA MET A 102 10.50 8.01 -5.06
C MET A 102 10.80 6.51 -4.98
N LEU A 103 12.05 6.12 -5.24
CA LEU A 103 12.49 4.73 -5.15
C LEU A 103 12.35 4.18 -3.72
N GLY A 104 12.64 5.01 -2.71
CA GLY A 104 12.46 4.68 -1.31
C GLY A 104 10.99 4.41 -0.95
N ILE A 105 10.05 5.19 -1.46
CA ILE A 105 8.61 4.96 -1.28
C ILE A 105 8.16 3.67 -1.96
N TRP A 106 8.62 3.41 -3.18
CA TRP A 106 8.27 2.17 -3.87
C TRP A 106 8.83 0.94 -3.13
N LEU A 107 10.06 1.03 -2.62
CA LEU A 107 10.64 0.01 -1.77
C LEU A 107 9.84 -0.18 -0.47
N LEU A 108 9.48 0.91 0.20
CA LEU A 108 8.65 0.88 1.40
C LEU A 108 7.30 0.20 1.12
N GLY A 109 6.63 0.58 0.02
CA GLY A 109 5.39 -0.06 -0.41
C GLY A 109 5.54 -1.56 -0.64
N ALA A 110 6.60 -2.00 -1.32
CA ALA A 110 6.90 -3.41 -1.51
C ALA A 110 7.12 -4.15 -0.18
N VAL A 111 7.87 -3.54 0.75
CA VAL A 111 8.10 -4.07 2.10
C VAL A 111 6.78 -4.18 2.86
N LEU A 112 5.88 -3.20 2.78
CA LEU A 112 4.57 -3.25 3.45
C LEU A 112 3.69 -4.39 2.92
N VAL A 113 3.70 -4.65 1.60
CA VAL A 113 2.98 -5.79 0.99
C VAL A 113 3.52 -7.13 1.53
N VAL A 114 4.84 -7.23 1.67
CA VAL A 114 5.50 -8.42 2.25
C VAL A 114 5.16 -8.57 3.73
N LEU A 115 5.29 -7.50 4.53
CA LEU A 115 4.97 -7.51 5.95
C LEU A 115 3.50 -7.86 6.19
N HIS A 116 2.59 -7.32 5.38
CA HIS A 116 1.17 -7.66 5.43
C HIS A 116 0.95 -9.16 5.17
N SER A 117 1.59 -9.70 4.12
CA SER A 117 1.48 -11.13 3.79
C SER A 117 1.95 -12.04 4.92
N PHE A 118 3.04 -11.69 5.62
CA PHE A 118 3.58 -12.54 6.69
C PHE A 118 2.88 -12.35 8.05
N PHE A 119 2.68 -11.11 8.49
CA PHE A 119 2.22 -10.81 9.84
C PHE A 119 0.71 -10.60 9.94
N TYR A 120 0.04 -10.22 8.86
CA TYR A 120 -1.39 -9.90 8.91
C TYR A 120 -2.28 -11.08 8.49
N LEU A 121 -1.80 -11.92 7.57
CA LEU A 121 -2.49 -13.13 7.10
C LEU A 121 -2.07 -14.40 7.86
N GLU A 122 -0.94 -14.42 8.59
CA GLU A 122 -0.51 -15.51 9.51
C GLU A 122 -0.48 -16.95 8.94
N TYR A 123 -0.31 -17.14 7.63
CA TYR A 123 -0.31 -18.47 7.01
C TYR A 123 1.06 -19.00 6.54
N GLY A 124 2.15 -18.31 6.89
CA GLY A 124 3.49 -18.69 6.40
C GLY A 124 3.55 -18.60 4.86
N THR A 125 4.43 -19.39 4.24
CA THR A 125 4.74 -19.28 2.79
C THR A 125 3.62 -19.73 1.84
N ARG A 126 2.51 -20.31 2.35
CA ARG A 126 1.46 -20.91 1.51
C ARG A 126 0.33 -19.96 1.09
N ASN A 127 -0.13 -19.08 1.98
CA ASN A 127 -1.21 -18.13 1.66
C ASN A 127 -0.69 -16.70 1.85
N HIS A 128 -0.06 -16.18 0.80
CA HIS A 128 0.37 -14.78 0.72
C HIS A 128 -0.73 -13.92 0.08
N ILE A 129 -0.64 -12.60 0.15
CA ILE A 129 -1.66 -11.68 -0.41
C ILE A 129 -2.01 -11.96 -1.87
N LEU A 130 -1.04 -12.40 -2.68
CA LEU A 130 -1.30 -12.76 -4.08
C LEU A 130 -2.15 -14.04 -4.21
N HIS A 131 -2.09 -14.97 -3.26
CA HIS A 131 -2.93 -16.17 -3.29
C HIS A 131 -4.36 -15.78 -2.92
N GLU A 132 -4.53 -15.02 -1.84
CA GLU A 132 -5.83 -14.52 -1.40
C GLU A 132 -6.52 -13.68 -2.47
N CYS A 133 -5.78 -12.80 -3.17
CA CYS A 133 -6.36 -11.94 -4.20
C CYS A 133 -6.64 -12.69 -5.49
N PHE A 134 -5.67 -13.47 -5.99
CA PHE A 134 -5.73 -14.03 -7.35
C PHE A 134 -6.33 -15.44 -7.41
N HIS A 135 -6.16 -16.25 -6.37
CA HIS A 135 -6.68 -17.61 -6.32
C HIS A 135 -8.00 -17.71 -5.56
N ASP A 136 -8.06 -17.15 -4.34
CA ASP A 136 -9.24 -17.29 -3.48
C ASP A 136 -10.27 -16.17 -3.69
N ASN A 137 -9.90 -15.10 -4.41
CA ASN A 137 -10.74 -13.90 -4.62
C ASN A 137 -11.31 -13.38 -3.28
N ASN A 138 -10.47 -13.35 -2.24
CA ASN A 138 -10.80 -12.86 -0.92
C ASN A 138 -10.57 -11.34 -0.86
N PRO A 139 -11.64 -10.52 -0.93
CA PRO A 139 -11.52 -9.05 -0.88
C PRO A 139 -11.15 -8.50 0.50
N ALA A 140 -11.29 -9.26 1.59
CA ALA A 140 -10.99 -8.77 2.93
C ALA A 140 -9.49 -8.50 3.12
N ALA A 141 -8.64 -9.35 2.56
CA ALA A 141 -7.18 -9.22 2.61
C ALA A 141 -6.65 -7.91 1.99
N PRO A 142 -7.01 -7.53 0.73
CA PRO A 142 -6.56 -6.27 0.14
C PRO A 142 -7.18 -5.02 0.79
N PHE A 143 -8.35 -5.10 1.44
CA PHE A 143 -8.89 -3.98 2.23
C PHE A 143 -8.05 -3.68 3.47
N SER A 144 -7.64 -4.72 4.21
CA SER A 144 -6.72 -4.58 5.35
C SER A 144 -5.37 -3.99 4.89
N LEU A 145 -4.82 -4.48 3.79
CA LEU A 145 -3.58 -3.96 3.19
C LEU A 145 -3.72 -2.49 2.77
N LEU A 146 -4.86 -2.11 2.18
CA LEU A 146 -5.12 -0.72 1.79
C LEU A 146 -5.06 0.21 3.01
N GLY A 147 -5.63 -0.19 4.14
CA GLY A 147 -5.55 0.58 5.39
C GLY A 147 -4.12 0.79 5.89
N LEU A 148 -3.28 -0.26 5.81
CA LEU A 148 -1.86 -0.19 6.16
C LEU A 148 -1.10 0.79 5.24
N VAL A 149 -1.24 0.64 3.92
CA VAL A 149 -0.57 1.48 2.94
C VAL A 149 -1.06 2.93 3.02
N ALA A 150 -2.37 3.14 3.15
CA ALA A 150 -2.96 4.47 3.29
C ALA A 150 -2.59 5.14 4.63
N GLY A 151 -2.18 4.40 5.65
CA GLY A 151 -1.68 4.96 6.90
C GLY A 151 -0.18 5.31 6.85
N VAL A 152 0.65 4.38 6.35
CA VAL A 152 2.11 4.54 6.35
C VAL A 152 2.58 5.58 5.33
N LEU A 153 1.99 5.63 4.13
CA LEU A 153 2.49 6.52 3.07
C LEU A 153 2.29 8.01 3.40
N PRO A 154 1.14 8.47 3.93
CA PRO A 154 1.00 9.85 4.38
C PRO A 154 1.90 10.18 5.57
N LEU A 155 2.11 9.24 6.50
CA LEU A 155 3.07 9.43 7.60
C LEU A 155 4.50 9.60 7.07
N ASN A 156 4.91 8.77 6.11
CA ASN A 156 6.20 8.89 5.46
C ASN A 156 6.34 10.24 4.72
N HIS A 157 5.33 10.65 3.96
CA HIS A 157 5.31 11.95 3.30
C HIS A 157 5.48 13.10 4.31
N HIS A 158 4.77 13.03 5.45
CA HIS A 158 4.90 14.03 6.51
C HIS A 158 6.32 14.13 7.08
N LEU A 159 7.00 12.98 7.22
CA LEU A 159 8.39 12.93 7.64
C LEU A 159 9.35 13.48 6.56
N LEU A 160 9.11 13.18 5.29
CA LEU A 160 9.96 13.65 4.18
C LEU A 160 9.97 15.17 4.02
N ILE A 161 8.87 15.85 4.32
CA ILE A 161 8.81 17.32 4.28
C ILE A 161 9.81 17.96 5.26
N THR A 162 10.20 17.24 6.32
CA THR A 162 11.16 17.74 7.32
C THR A 162 12.62 17.58 6.89
N PHE A 163 12.90 16.97 5.73
CA PHE A 163 14.25 16.70 5.28
C PHE A 163 14.98 17.99 4.91
N GLY A 164 16.21 18.12 5.41
CA GLY A 164 17.12 19.19 5.05
C GLY A 164 17.79 18.97 3.68
N PRO A 165 18.53 19.97 3.17
CA PRO A 165 19.25 19.86 1.91
C PRO A 165 20.20 18.65 1.91
N GLY A 166 20.17 17.85 0.85
CA GLY A 166 21.00 16.65 0.71
C GLY A 166 20.51 15.39 1.44
N GLN A 167 19.39 15.46 2.17
CA GLN A 167 18.79 14.30 2.82
C GLN A 167 17.80 13.59 1.89
N HIS A 168 17.80 12.27 1.94
CA HIS A 168 16.86 11.41 1.20
C HIS A 168 16.68 10.08 1.94
N MET A 169 15.64 9.32 1.62
CA MET A 169 15.24 8.12 2.36
C MET A 169 16.40 7.14 2.61
N PHE A 170 17.23 6.88 1.60
CA PHE A 170 18.37 5.94 1.72
C PHE A 170 19.56 6.45 2.55
N ASN A 171 19.68 7.75 2.77
CA ASN A 171 20.72 8.38 3.59
C ASN A 171 20.25 8.60 5.03
N SER A 172 18.95 8.50 5.31
CA SER A 172 18.36 8.78 6.62
C SER A 172 17.95 7.49 7.36
N PRO A 173 18.87 6.74 8.00
CA PRO A 173 18.54 5.49 8.69
C PRO A 173 17.58 5.69 9.87
N GLY A 174 17.60 6.88 10.49
CA GLY A 174 16.66 7.25 11.55
C GLY A 174 15.20 7.22 11.10
N LEU A 175 14.93 7.59 9.84
CA LEU A 175 13.59 7.51 9.24
C LEU A 175 13.10 6.05 9.24
N TRP A 176 13.92 5.13 8.71
CA TRP A 176 13.58 3.72 8.63
C TRP A 176 13.40 3.09 10.00
N GLY A 177 14.25 3.44 10.96
CA GLY A 177 14.11 2.99 12.35
C GLY A 177 12.79 3.47 12.98
N PHE A 178 12.42 4.72 12.75
CA PHE A 178 11.17 5.29 13.23
C PHE A 178 9.94 4.64 12.58
N LEU A 179 9.93 4.48 11.26
CA LEU A 179 8.85 3.80 10.55
C LEU A 179 8.71 2.34 11.01
N ALA A 180 9.83 1.62 11.19
CA ALA A 180 9.81 0.26 11.69
C ALA A 180 9.22 0.18 13.11
N MET A 181 9.59 1.11 14.00
CA MET A 181 9.05 1.19 15.35
C MET A 181 7.54 1.45 15.35
N ILE A 182 7.06 2.36 14.50
CA ILE A 182 5.62 2.64 14.37
C ILE A 182 4.87 1.42 13.84
N VAL A 183 5.36 0.80 12.76
CA VAL A 183 4.72 -0.39 12.18
C VAL A 183 4.65 -1.50 13.24
N PHE A 184 5.73 -1.69 14.01
CA PHE A 184 5.75 -2.63 15.12
C PHE A 184 4.74 -2.30 16.22
N PHE A 185 4.61 -1.03 16.59
CA PHE A 185 3.59 -0.59 17.54
C PHE A 185 2.16 -0.86 17.04
N VAL A 186 1.88 -0.57 15.77
CA VAL A 186 0.57 -0.82 15.15
C VAL A 186 0.27 -2.32 15.09
N LEU A 187 1.28 -3.16 14.80
CA LEU A 187 1.16 -4.62 14.87
C LEU A 187 0.77 -5.11 16.27
N ILE A 188 1.43 -4.58 17.32
CA ILE A 188 1.08 -4.90 18.71
C ILE A 188 -0.35 -4.47 19.03
N ALA A 189 -0.72 -3.22 18.69
CA ALA A 189 -2.05 -2.68 18.95
C ALA A 189 -3.14 -3.52 18.28
N ARG A 190 -2.92 -3.93 17.02
CA ARG A 190 -3.79 -4.86 16.30
C ARG A 190 -3.88 -6.22 17.00
N GLY A 191 -2.75 -6.80 17.42
CA GLY A 191 -2.74 -8.07 18.15
C GLY A 191 -3.53 -8.00 19.46
N ILE A 192 -3.41 -6.91 20.21
CA ILE A 192 -4.22 -6.65 21.41
C ILE A 192 -5.70 -6.56 21.03
N PHE A 193 -6.05 -5.83 19.97
CA PHE A 193 -7.43 -5.71 19.50
C PHE A 193 -8.05 -7.08 19.15
N GLN A 194 -7.29 -7.95 18.48
CA GLN A 194 -7.72 -9.33 18.19
C GLN A 194 -7.99 -10.13 19.47
N VAL A 195 -7.11 -10.03 20.47
CA VAL A 195 -7.29 -10.69 21.77
C VAL A 195 -8.55 -10.18 22.48
N VAL A 196 -8.79 -8.86 22.47
CA VAL A 196 -10.00 -8.26 23.07
C VAL A 196 -11.26 -8.74 22.36
N LEU A 197 -11.28 -8.75 21.02
CA LEU A 197 -12.43 -9.24 20.25
C LEU A 197 -12.73 -10.71 20.55
N TYR A 198 -11.70 -11.54 20.63
CA TYR A 198 -11.87 -12.96 20.98
C TYR A 198 -12.39 -13.13 22.40
N ALA A 199 -11.86 -12.39 23.38
CA ALA A 199 -12.29 -12.51 24.78
C ALA A 199 -13.72 -12.01 25.01
N THR A 200 -14.14 -10.95 24.31
CA THR A 200 -15.42 -10.27 24.55
C THR A 200 -16.55 -10.77 23.66
N LEU A 201 -16.27 -10.98 22.37
CA LEU A 201 -17.27 -11.32 21.36
C LEU A 201 -17.12 -12.75 20.83
N ARG A 202 -16.07 -13.48 21.24
CA ARG A 202 -15.68 -14.79 20.69
C ARG A 202 -15.44 -14.77 19.18
N ILE A 203 -15.10 -13.60 18.64
CA ILE A 203 -14.81 -13.43 17.22
C ILE A 203 -13.33 -13.67 17.01
N ASN A 204 -13.01 -14.63 16.13
CA ASN A 204 -11.65 -14.86 15.68
C ASN A 204 -11.43 -14.09 14.37
N LEU A 205 -10.76 -12.94 14.45
CA LEU A 205 -10.53 -12.05 13.31
C LEU A 205 -9.85 -12.77 12.13
N ARG A 206 -8.99 -13.74 12.41
CA ARG A 206 -8.32 -14.55 11.38
C ARG A 206 -9.31 -15.43 10.62
N HIS A 207 -10.22 -16.09 11.34
CA HIS A 207 -11.25 -16.91 10.71
C HIS A 207 -12.16 -16.06 9.83
N GLU A 208 -12.58 -14.89 10.34
CA GLU A 208 -13.42 -13.97 9.60
C GLU A 208 -12.74 -13.40 8.35
N LEU A 209 -11.46 -13.03 8.44
CA LEU A 209 -10.72 -12.43 7.33
C LEU A 209 -10.34 -13.42 6.24
N VAL A 210 -9.98 -14.65 6.59
CA VAL A 210 -9.33 -15.60 5.66
C VAL A 210 -10.20 -16.80 5.31
N ILE A 211 -11.09 -17.24 6.20
CA ILE A 211 -11.92 -18.43 5.97
C ILE A 211 -13.33 -18.05 5.56
N ALA A 212 -13.87 -16.97 6.14
CA ALA A 212 -15.21 -16.48 5.83
C ALA A 212 -15.22 -15.36 4.77
N ASP A 213 -14.05 -14.95 4.27
CA ASP A 213 -13.85 -13.86 3.28
C ASP A 213 -14.65 -12.59 3.62
N ASN A 214 -14.75 -12.28 4.92
CA ASN A 214 -15.66 -11.26 5.40
C ASN A 214 -15.09 -9.86 5.18
N VAL A 215 -15.52 -9.23 4.08
CA VAL A 215 -15.15 -7.86 3.68
C VAL A 215 -15.30 -6.85 4.82
N ALA A 216 -16.36 -6.97 5.64
CA ALA A 216 -16.62 -6.00 6.71
C ALA A 216 -15.49 -6.01 7.75
N TRP A 217 -14.95 -7.18 8.08
CA TRP A 217 -13.80 -7.30 8.96
C TRP A 217 -12.51 -6.82 8.30
N GLY A 218 -12.36 -7.01 6.98
CA GLY A 218 -11.25 -6.42 6.21
C GLY A 218 -11.25 -4.89 6.26
N ILE A 219 -12.42 -4.28 6.12
CA ILE A 219 -12.61 -2.82 6.23
C ILE A 219 -12.36 -2.36 7.67
N LEU A 220 -12.83 -3.10 8.67
CA LEU A 220 -12.65 -2.74 10.08
C LEU A 220 -11.17 -2.84 10.49
N ASP A 221 -10.47 -3.91 10.11
CA ASP A 221 -9.04 -4.08 10.36
C ASP A 221 -8.23 -2.99 9.66
N GLY A 222 -8.47 -2.78 8.36
CA GLY A 222 -7.84 -1.70 7.60
C GLY A 222 -8.12 -0.31 8.18
N GLY A 223 -9.37 -0.05 8.59
CA GLY A 223 -9.80 1.20 9.20
C GLY A 223 -9.18 1.45 10.57
N LEU A 224 -9.04 0.41 11.41
CA LEU A 224 -8.33 0.47 12.69
C LEU A 224 -6.86 0.84 12.47
N ILE A 225 -6.17 0.11 11.58
CA ILE A 225 -4.76 0.34 11.25
C ILE A 225 -4.57 1.77 10.76
N PHE A 226 -5.36 2.19 9.78
CA PHE A 226 -5.34 3.55 9.24
C PHE A 226 -5.56 4.61 10.33
N SER A 227 -6.53 4.40 11.21
CA SER A 227 -6.82 5.32 12.32
C SER A 227 -5.68 5.41 13.32
N LEU A 228 -4.99 4.31 13.62
CA LEU A 228 -3.81 4.34 14.49
C LEU A 228 -2.68 5.19 13.88
N PHE A 229 -2.45 5.08 12.57
CA PHE A 229 -1.51 5.95 11.87
C PHE A 229 -1.94 7.41 11.88
N LEU A 230 -3.24 7.71 11.69
CA LEU A 230 -3.76 9.07 11.79
C LEU A 230 -3.54 9.68 13.18
N ILE A 231 -3.78 8.90 14.25
CA ILE A 231 -3.56 9.34 15.63
C ILE A 231 -2.08 9.64 15.84
N LEU A 232 -1.18 8.77 15.39
CA LEU A 232 0.27 9.00 15.50
C LEU A 232 0.70 10.25 14.75
N MET A 233 0.22 10.46 13.52
CA MET A 233 0.47 11.70 12.78
C MET A 233 -0.04 12.94 13.53
N ALA A 234 -1.24 12.86 14.12
CA ALA A 234 -1.81 13.98 14.89
C ALA A 234 -1.02 14.29 16.18
N LEU A 235 -0.38 13.28 16.78
CA LEU A 235 0.47 13.46 17.98
C LEU A 235 1.88 14.00 17.65
N MET A 236 2.28 13.95 16.38
CA MET A 236 3.58 14.47 15.92
C MET A 236 3.53 15.96 15.53
N VAL A 237 2.33 16.53 15.41
CA VAL A 237 2.07 17.96 15.15
C VAL A 237 2.00 18.73 16.47
#